data_AF-A0A8E0UWT0-F1
#
_entry.id   AF-A0A8E0UWT0-F1
#
_cell.length_a   1.000
_cell.length_b   1.000
_cell.length_c   1.000
_cell.angle_alpha   90.00
_cell.angle_beta   90.00
_cell.angle_gamma   90.00
#
_symmetry.space_group_name_H-M   'P 1'
#
loop_
_entity.id
_entity.type
_entity.pdbx_description
1 polymer ?
#
loop_
_entity_poly.entity_id
_entity_poly.type
_entity_poly.pdbx_seq_one_letter_code
_entity_poly.pdbx_strand_id
1 'polypeptide(L)'
;MAMSNIKPFFGRRDGTEDPEEYPEDIEYAVEIEKSHVNSDSRDWNRDRRILFRQNLRDKVELWYSQLGRDIKNDWERLKQEFTKRYRIDEVDAATRRFQIDQKVAAFSQGPSEHILDYVERCEDLESQAGALELFGLNVVQGLADLTQEQRIMYDLNKGKDYSFRAAKDLINAAYLSFDSGALQASFKDSHNSRNGIPQNLRRPSNYSEDRRH
;
A
#
# COMPACT_ATOMS: atom_id res chain seq x y z
N MET A 1 1.47 24.89 -23.51
CA MET A 1 1.53 23.45 -23.19
C MET A 1 1.50 22.63 -24.46
N ALA A 2 2.67 22.50 -25.10
CA ALA A 2 2.90 21.32 -25.93
C ALA A 2 2.67 20.10 -25.02
N MET A 3 1.71 19.24 -25.35
CA MET A 3 1.41 18.05 -24.57
C MET A 3 2.54 17.04 -24.79
N SER A 4 3.67 17.23 -24.12
CA SER A 4 4.58 16.12 -23.85
C SER A 4 3.76 15.09 -23.10
N ASN A 5 3.49 13.95 -23.74
CA ASN A 5 2.65 12.91 -23.18
C ASN A 5 3.47 12.15 -22.12
N ILE A 6 3.66 12.79 -20.96
CA ILE A 6 4.36 12.19 -19.82
C ILE A 6 3.55 10.95 -19.44
N LYS A 7 4.18 9.77 -19.54
CA LYS A 7 3.51 8.52 -19.20
C LYS A 7 3.20 8.51 -17.71
N PRO A 8 2.02 7.98 -17.30
CA PRO A 8 1.77 7.74 -15.89
C PRO A 8 2.79 6.74 -15.32
N PHE A 9 3.23 6.98 -14.08
CA PHE A 9 4.12 6.11 -13.35
C PHE A 9 3.36 5.42 -12.22
N PHE A 10 3.34 4.09 -12.24
CA PHE A 10 2.58 3.25 -11.32
C PHE A 10 3.44 2.74 -10.15
N GLY A 11 4.77 2.82 -10.26
CA GLY A 11 5.71 2.32 -9.25
C GLY A 11 5.97 0.82 -9.36
N ARG A 12 5.77 0.24 -10.54
CA ARG A 12 6.07 -1.16 -10.82
C ARG A 12 7.58 -1.36 -10.83
N ARG A 13 8.04 -2.42 -10.18
CA ARG A 13 9.47 -2.77 -10.13
C ARG A 13 9.81 -4.00 -10.96
N ASP A 14 9.03 -4.23 -12.00
CA ASP A 14 9.16 -5.36 -12.92
C ASP A 14 9.98 -5.03 -14.18
N GLY A 15 10.56 -3.83 -14.24
CA GLY A 15 11.30 -3.34 -15.40
C GLY A 15 10.42 -2.81 -16.55
N THR A 16 9.10 -2.73 -16.36
CA THR A 16 8.20 -2.10 -17.35
C THR A 16 8.22 -0.57 -17.26
N GLU A 17 8.70 -0.03 -16.15
CA GLU A 17 8.87 1.39 -15.89
C GLU A 17 10.32 1.68 -15.54
N ASP A 18 10.85 2.78 -16.08
CA ASP A 18 12.18 3.26 -15.76
C ASP A 18 12.07 4.47 -14.79
N PRO A 19 12.55 4.34 -13.54
CA PRO A 19 12.52 5.41 -12.56
C PRO A 19 13.48 6.57 -12.88
N GLU A 20 14.39 6.41 -13.84
CA GLU A 20 15.28 7.48 -14.33
C GLU A 20 14.62 8.24 -15.50
N GLU A 21 13.97 7.55 -16.43
CA GLU A 21 13.27 8.20 -17.57
C GLU A 21 12.11 9.10 -17.11
N TYR A 22 11.35 8.70 -16.07
CA TYR A 22 10.14 9.42 -15.69
C TYR A 22 10.39 10.89 -15.23
N PRO A 23 11.36 11.16 -14.32
CA PRO A 23 11.76 12.54 -14.01
C PRO A 23 12.36 13.29 -15.21
N GLU A 24 13.08 12.60 -16.10
CA GLU A 24 13.66 13.20 -17.30
C GLU A 24 12.59 13.67 -18.29
N ASP A 25 11.54 12.89 -18.51
CA ASP A 25 10.39 13.27 -19.35
C ASP A 25 9.72 14.57 -18.84
N ILE A 26 9.63 14.73 -17.52
CA ILE A 26 9.09 15.94 -16.88
C ILE A 26 10.03 17.12 -17.09
N GLU A 27 11.33 16.94 -16.91
CA GLU A 27 12.34 17.97 -17.13
C GLU A 27 12.35 18.43 -18.59
N TYR A 28 12.29 17.48 -19.52
CA TYR A 28 12.21 17.74 -20.95
C TYR A 28 10.93 18.50 -21.33
N ALA A 29 9.77 18.09 -20.79
CA ALA A 29 8.51 18.79 -21.03
C ALA A 29 8.55 20.25 -20.55
N VAL A 30 9.16 20.49 -19.38
CA VAL A 30 9.32 21.84 -18.83
C VAL A 30 10.31 22.66 -19.65
N GLU A 31 11.41 22.07 -20.10
CA GLU A 31 12.41 22.77 -20.91
C GLU A 31 11.85 23.16 -22.30
N ILE A 32 11.05 22.29 -22.93
CA ILE A 32 10.30 22.65 -24.15
C ILE A 32 9.43 23.86 -23.89
N GLU A 33 8.58 23.84 -22.85
CA GLU A 33 7.68 24.97 -22.57
C GLU A 33 8.46 26.25 -22.26
N LYS A 34 9.59 26.15 -21.55
CA LYS A 34 10.49 27.28 -21.25
C LYS A 34 11.11 27.90 -22.49
N SER A 35 11.48 27.10 -23.49
CA SER A 35 11.97 27.61 -24.77
C SER A 35 10.92 28.41 -25.56
N HIS A 36 9.63 28.15 -25.33
CA HIS A 36 8.52 28.84 -25.99
C HIS A 36 8.01 30.06 -25.21
N VAL A 37 8.25 30.11 -23.89
CA VAL A 37 7.73 31.14 -23.00
C VAL A 37 8.88 31.93 -22.39
N ASN A 38 9.08 33.16 -22.87
CA ASN A 38 10.01 34.11 -22.26
C ASN A 38 9.38 34.75 -21.01
N SER A 39 9.45 34.03 -19.88
CA SER A 39 8.97 34.53 -18.59
C SER A 39 9.92 34.16 -17.46
N ASP A 40 10.71 35.15 -17.02
CA ASP A 40 11.63 35.02 -15.89
C ASP A 40 10.89 34.94 -14.54
N SER A 41 9.61 35.34 -14.50
CA SER A 41 8.76 35.25 -13.31
C SER A 41 8.10 33.88 -13.12
N ARG A 42 8.22 32.97 -14.09
CA ARG A 42 7.56 31.66 -14.03
C ARG A 42 8.35 30.72 -13.12
N ASP A 43 7.65 30.15 -12.14
CA ASP A 43 8.22 29.15 -11.23
C ASP A 43 8.26 27.78 -11.92
N TRP A 44 9.33 27.53 -12.66
CA TRP A 44 9.56 26.25 -13.33
C TRP A 44 9.76 25.08 -12.36
N ASN A 45 10.14 25.34 -11.10
CA ASN A 45 10.24 24.29 -10.08
C ASN A 45 8.83 23.80 -9.72
N ARG A 46 7.89 24.74 -9.48
CA ARG A 46 6.49 24.40 -9.25
C ARG A 46 5.88 23.62 -10.41
N ASP A 47 6.17 23.97 -11.66
CA ASP A 47 5.63 23.28 -12.83
C ASP A 47 6.10 21.81 -12.90
N ARG A 48 7.39 21.54 -12.67
CA ARG A 48 7.91 20.16 -12.59
C ARG A 48 7.18 19.34 -11.52
N ARG A 49 7.01 19.92 -10.33
CA ARG A 49 6.34 19.25 -9.19
C ARG A 49 4.86 18.96 -9.46
N ILE A 50 4.17 19.86 -10.18
CA ILE A 50 2.77 19.65 -10.57
C ILE A 50 2.68 18.51 -11.59
N LEU A 51 3.51 18.53 -12.63
CA LEU A 51 3.54 17.49 -13.66
C LEU A 51 3.88 16.12 -13.08
N PHE A 52 4.86 16.07 -12.17
CA PHE A 52 5.19 14.87 -11.42
C PHE A 52 3.94 14.31 -10.72
N ARG A 53 3.35 15.08 -9.79
CA ARG A 53 2.19 14.61 -9.01
C ARG A 53 1.01 14.17 -9.89
N GLN A 54 0.72 14.88 -10.99
CA GLN A 54 -0.42 14.57 -11.85
C GLN A 54 -0.29 13.25 -12.62
N ASN A 55 0.94 12.74 -12.76
CA ASN A 55 1.23 11.52 -13.51
C ASN A 55 1.55 10.32 -12.60
N LEU A 56 1.48 10.48 -11.28
CA LEU A 56 1.58 9.37 -10.33
C LEU A 56 0.29 8.55 -10.28
N ARG A 57 0.39 7.23 -10.17
CA ARG A 57 -0.75 6.31 -10.00
C ARG A 57 -0.47 5.28 -8.91
N ASP A 58 -1.54 4.66 -8.42
CA ASP A 58 -1.52 3.52 -7.50
C ASP A 58 -0.57 3.71 -6.30
N LYS A 59 0.36 2.77 -6.08
CA LYS A 59 1.26 2.73 -4.92
C LYS A 59 2.17 3.95 -4.83
N VAL A 60 2.58 4.48 -5.98
CA VAL A 60 3.44 5.66 -6.05
C VAL A 60 2.69 6.92 -5.57
N GLU A 61 1.39 7.01 -5.83
CA GLU A 61 0.57 8.14 -5.38
C GLU A 61 0.41 8.11 -3.85
N LEU A 62 0.18 6.93 -3.28
CA LEU A 62 0.12 6.74 -1.83
C LEU A 62 1.46 7.10 -1.17
N TRP A 63 2.58 6.59 -1.68
CA TRP A 63 3.92 6.96 -1.21
C TRP A 63 4.14 8.47 -1.25
N TYR A 64 3.80 9.12 -2.38
CA TYR A 64 3.91 10.57 -2.51
C TYR A 64 3.06 11.28 -1.46
N SER A 65 1.84 10.81 -1.17
CA SER A 65 0.96 11.42 -0.16
C SER A 65 1.59 11.48 1.24
N GLN A 66 2.45 10.52 1.58
CA GLN A 66 3.13 10.40 2.87
C GLN A 66 4.39 11.27 2.99
N LEU A 67 4.95 11.76 1.88
CA LEU A 67 6.16 12.60 1.93
C LEU A 67 5.94 13.93 2.66
N GLY A 68 7.00 14.39 3.33
CA GLY A 68 7.06 15.71 3.98
C GLY A 68 6.86 16.86 2.98
N ARG A 69 6.31 17.98 3.47
CA ARG A 69 6.09 19.18 2.63
C ARG A 69 7.40 19.79 2.12
N ASP A 70 8.47 19.67 2.88
CA ASP A 70 9.81 20.12 2.53
C ASP A 70 10.34 19.37 1.29
N ILE A 71 10.17 18.03 1.24
CA ILE A 71 10.52 17.20 0.09
C ILE A 71 9.62 17.56 -1.10
N LYS A 72 8.30 17.63 -0.88
CA LYS A 72 7.31 17.98 -1.91
C LYS A 72 7.47 19.38 -2.49
N ASN A 73 8.22 20.28 -1.83
CA ASN A 73 8.41 21.66 -2.26
C ASN A 73 9.70 21.94 -3.01
N ASP A 74 10.54 20.93 -3.15
CA ASP A 74 11.84 21.03 -3.79
C ASP A 74 11.94 19.92 -4.84
N TRP A 75 11.97 20.30 -6.13
CA TRP A 75 12.08 19.36 -7.23
C TRP A 75 13.28 18.41 -7.09
N GLU A 76 14.45 18.92 -6.71
CA GLU A 76 15.67 18.11 -6.65
C GLU A 76 15.58 17.09 -5.52
N ARG A 77 15.05 17.49 -4.36
CA ARG A 77 14.81 16.57 -3.24
C ARG A 77 13.75 15.52 -3.58
N LEU A 78 12.69 15.94 -4.25
CA LEU A 78 11.62 15.04 -4.68
C LEU A 78 12.15 14.00 -5.67
N LYS A 79 12.93 14.43 -6.68
CA LYS A 79 13.59 13.56 -7.64
C LYS A 79 14.53 12.58 -6.95
N GLN A 80 15.36 13.04 -6.01
CA GLN A 80 16.27 12.19 -5.26
C GLN A 80 15.55 11.11 -4.43
N GLU A 81 14.51 11.47 -3.69
CA GLU A 81 13.74 10.51 -2.89
C GLU A 81 12.98 9.52 -3.79
N PHE A 82 12.47 9.98 -4.94
CA PHE A 82 11.83 9.12 -5.93
C PHE A 82 12.82 8.10 -6.52
N THR A 83 13.93 8.56 -7.08
CA THR A 83 14.95 7.68 -7.68
C THR A 83 15.48 6.72 -6.63
N LYS A 84 15.80 7.19 -5.42
CA LYS A 84 16.25 6.33 -4.32
C LYS A 84 15.23 5.25 -3.97
N ARG A 85 13.93 5.58 -3.91
CA ARG A 85 12.89 4.62 -3.58
C ARG A 85 12.73 3.59 -4.68
N TYR A 86 12.65 4.01 -5.94
CA TYR A 86 12.27 3.16 -7.07
C TYR A 86 13.44 2.59 -7.88
N ARG A 87 14.69 2.88 -7.51
CA ARG A 87 15.88 2.34 -8.16
C ARG A 87 15.81 0.82 -8.29
N ILE A 88 16.08 0.34 -9.49
CA ILE A 88 16.23 -1.07 -9.83
C ILE A 88 17.67 -1.25 -10.29
N ASP A 89 18.44 -2.15 -9.66
CA ASP A 89 19.86 -2.35 -10.03
C ASP A 89 19.98 -2.79 -11.50
N GLU A 90 20.90 -2.24 -12.28
CA GLU A 90 21.12 -2.65 -13.68
C GLU A 90 21.83 -4.00 -13.78
N VAL A 91 21.07 -5.08 -13.60
CA VAL A 91 21.51 -6.46 -13.79
C VAL A 91 20.54 -7.19 -14.71
N ASP A 92 21.04 -8.18 -15.44
CA ASP A 92 20.17 -9.02 -16.27
C ASP A 92 19.13 -9.76 -15.42
N ALA A 93 18.00 -10.12 -16.04
CA ALA A 93 16.86 -10.69 -15.33
C ALA A 93 17.20 -12.00 -14.58
N ALA A 94 18.12 -12.82 -15.10
CA ALA A 94 18.51 -14.08 -14.44
C ALA A 94 19.35 -13.80 -13.19
N THR A 95 20.30 -12.88 -13.28
CA THR A 95 21.10 -12.43 -12.13
C THR A 95 20.21 -11.78 -11.06
N ARG A 96 19.26 -10.93 -11.46
CA ARG A 96 18.29 -10.31 -10.54
C ARG A 96 17.47 -11.35 -9.80
N ARG A 97 16.90 -12.30 -10.54
CA ARG A 97 16.09 -13.40 -10.00
C ARG A 97 16.89 -14.20 -8.98
N PHE A 98 18.12 -14.57 -9.31
CA PHE A 98 19.01 -15.31 -8.40
C PHE A 98 19.33 -14.52 -7.13
N GLN A 99 19.67 -13.24 -7.25
CA GLN A 99 19.95 -12.39 -6.09
C GLN A 99 18.73 -12.22 -5.17
N ILE A 100 17.54 -12.09 -5.74
CA ILE A 100 16.30 -12.00 -4.96
C ILE A 100 16.00 -13.33 -4.30
N ASP A 101 16.12 -14.46 -5.01
CA ASP A 101 15.91 -15.80 -4.46
C ASP A 101 16.81 -16.05 -3.23
N GLN A 102 18.08 -15.64 -3.29
CA GLN A 102 18.99 -15.70 -2.14
C GLN A 102 18.55 -14.80 -0.97
N LYS A 103 18.03 -13.59 -1.26
CA LYS A 103 17.55 -12.67 -0.22
C LYS A 103 16.29 -13.19 0.46
N VAL A 104 15.39 -13.78 -0.31
CA VAL A 104 14.08 -14.27 0.13
C VAL A 104 14.21 -15.35 1.20
N ALA A 105 15.20 -16.24 1.12
CA ALA A 105 15.39 -17.31 2.10
C ALA A 105 15.66 -16.81 3.54
N ALA A 106 16.18 -15.58 3.69
CA ALA A 106 16.43 -14.94 4.99
C ALA A 106 15.44 -13.79 5.28
N PHE A 107 14.43 -13.61 4.42
CA PHE A 107 13.55 -12.45 4.46
C PHE A 107 12.40 -12.67 5.44
N SER A 108 12.33 -11.82 6.46
CA SER A 108 11.32 -11.92 7.53
C SER A 108 10.65 -10.58 7.81
N GLN A 109 9.49 -10.67 8.45
CA GLN A 109 8.76 -9.55 8.99
C GLN A 109 9.57 -8.94 10.14
N GLY A 110 9.75 -7.62 10.11
CA GLY A 110 10.44 -6.90 11.16
C GLY A 110 9.70 -6.99 12.51
N PRO A 111 10.40 -6.85 13.66
CA PRO A 111 9.82 -7.04 14.99
C PRO A 111 8.70 -6.04 15.36
N SER A 112 8.54 -4.96 14.59
CA SER A 112 7.46 -3.97 14.77
C SER A 112 6.84 -3.57 13.43
N GLU A 113 7.08 -4.36 12.39
CA GLU A 113 6.56 -4.10 11.06
C GLU A 113 5.10 -4.55 10.97
N HIS A 114 4.25 -3.71 10.39
CA HIS A 114 2.86 -4.08 10.14
C HIS A 114 2.77 -5.15 9.05
N ILE A 115 1.84 -6.09 9.16
CA ILE A 115 1.71 -7.20 8.21
C ILE A 115 1.52 -6.73 6.76
N LEU A 116 0.80 -5.62 6.56
CA LEU A 116 0.61 -5.04 5.23
C LEU A 116 1.92 -4.53 4.63
N ASP A 117 2.79 -3.91 5.44
CA ASP A 117 4.09 -3.40 4.99
C ASP A 117 4.99 -4.57 4.61
N TYR A 118 4.97 -5.65 5.40
CA TYR A 118 5.70 -6.88 5.10
C TYR A 118 5.27 -7.49 3.76
N VAL A 119 3.96 -7.69 3.58
CA VAL A 119 3.39 -8.25 2.34
C VAL A 119 3.68 -7.35 1.13
N GLU A 120 3.64 -6.03 1.31
CA GLU A 120 4.01 -5.08 0.24
C GLU A 120 5.47 -5.26 -0.17
N ARG A 121 6.40 -5.40 0.79
CA ARG A 121 7.81 -5.67 0.44
C ARG A 121 7.98 -7.01 -0.27
N CYS A 122 7.21 -8.04 0.09
CA CYS A 122 7.23 -9.32 -0.62
C CYS A 122 6.73 -9.18 -2.07
N GLU A 123 5.68 -8.41 -2.29
CA GLU A 123 5.14 -8.13 -3.63
C GLU A 123 6.15 -7.35 -4.50
N ASP A 124 6.87 -6.40 -3.90
CA ASP A 124 7.96 -5.68 -4.56
C ASP A 124 9.09 -6.64 -4.99
N LEU A 125 9.41 -7.66 -4.19
CA LEU A 125 10.43 -8.66 -4.50
C LEU A 125 10.00 -9.61 -5.63
N GLU A 126 8.77 -10.11 -5.61
CA GLU A 126 8.25 -10.96 -6.70
C GLU A 126 8.16 -10.18 -8.00
N SER A 127 7.73 -8.92 -7.95
CA SER A 127 7.65 -8.08 -9.15
C SER A 127 9.02 -7.93 -9.81
N GLN A 128 10.09 -7.77 -9.01
CA GLN A 128 11.45 -7.67 -9.52
C GLN A 128 12.01 -9.00 -10.04
N ALA A 129 11.69 -10.12 -9.40
CA ALA A 129 12.24 -11.43 -9.78
C ALA A 129 11.43 -12.18 -10.84
N GLY A 130 10.19 -11.74 -11.07
CA GLY A 130 9.15 -12.59 -11.66
C GLY A 130 8.70 -13.68 -10.68
N ALA A 131 7.82 -14.57 -11.15
CA ALA A 131 7.33 -15.69 -10.34
C ALA A 131 8.49 -16.58 -9.85
N LEU A 132 8.64 -16.66 -8.54
CA LEU A 132 9.66 -17.44 -7.86
C LEU A 132 9.04 -18.76 -7.36
N GLU A 133 9.80 -19.85 -7.50
CA GLU A 133 9.36 -21.16 -7.00
C GLU A 133 9.40 -21.14 -5.48
N LEU A 134 8.38 -21.70 -4.83
CA LEU A 134 8.24 -21.73 -3.36
C LEU A 134 8.22 -20.36 -2.66
N PHE A 135 8.08 -19.25 -3.39
CA PHE A 135 8.17 -17.93 -2.75
C PHE A 135 7.08 -17.70 -1.69
N GLY A 136 5.87 -18.18 -1.93
CA GLY A 136 4.80 -18.13 -0.93
C GLY A 136 5.15 -18.87 0.37
N LEU A 137 5.91 -19.96 0.28
CA LEU A 137 6.37 -20.70 1.46
C LEU A 137 7.39 -19.88 2.26
N ASN A 138 8.36 -19.26 1.60
CA ASN A 138 9.35 -18.41 2.26
C ASN A 138 8.70 -17.18 2.92
N VAL A 139 7.71 -16.57 2.26
CA VAL A 139 6.95 -15.44 2.82
C VAL A 139 6.21 -15.84 4.09
N VAL A 140 5.55 -16.99 4.10
CA VAL A 140 4.79 -17.41 5.28
C VAL A 140 5.73 -17.77 6.43
N GLN A 141 6.85 -18.46 6.15
CA GLN A 141 7.89 -18.74 7.15
C GLN A 141 8.53 -17.47 7.73
N GLY A 142 8.49 -16.36 7.00
CA GLY A 142 9.01 -15.08 7.47
C GLY A 142 8.04 -14.29 8.36
N LEU A 143 6.82 -14.77 8.62
CA LEU A 143 5.85 -14.07 9.46
C LEU A 143 6.29 -14.03 10.92
N ALA A 144 5.99 -12.92 11.60
CA ALA A 144 6.33 -12.77 13.03
C ALA A 144 5.35 -13.51 13.96
N ASP A 145 4.10 -13.70 13.55
CA ASP A 145 3.09 -14.45 14.31
C ASP A 145 3.16 -15.94 13.97
N LEU A 146 3.82 -16.70 14.84
CA LEU A 146 4.01 -18.14 14.74
C LEU A 146 2.69 -18.92 14.67
N THR A 147 1.60 -18.40 15.25
CA THR A 147 0.31 -19.10 15.24
C THR A 147 -0.33 -19.02 13.86
N GLN A 148 -0.31 -17.84 13.25
CA GLN A 148 -0.84 -17.64 11.90
C GLN A 148 0.07 -18.27 10.86
N GLU A 149 1.39 -18.19 11.04
CA GLU A 149 2.37 -18.92 10.23
C GLU A 149 1.99 -20.40 10.11
N GLN A 150 1.86 -21.11 11.23
CA GLN A 150 1.57 -22.54 11.23
C GLN A 150 0.25 -22.89 10.54
N ARG A 151 -0.79 -22.06 10.73
CA ARG A 151 -2.10 -22.24 10.10
C ARG A 151 -2.02 -22.06 8.59
N ILE A 152 -1.41 -20.96 8.14
CA ILE A 152 -1.28 -20.65 6.73
C ILE A 152 -0.38 -21.68 6.04
N MET A 153 0.71 -22.10 6.67
CA MET A 153 1.58 -23.17 6.17
C MET A 153 0.83 -24.49 5.97
N TYR A 154 -0.07 -24.84 6.88
CA TYR A 154 -0.91 -26.04 6.74
C TYR A 154 -1.81 -25.94 5.50
N ASP A 155 -2.47 -24.79 5.29
CA ASP A 155 -3.37 -24.58 4.16
C ASP A 155 -2.62 -24.56 2.81
N LEU A 156 -1.44 -23.94 2.75
CA LEU A 156 -0.56 -23.99 1.57
C LEU A 156 -0.17 -25.42 1.20
N ASN A 157 0.29 -26.21 2.19
CA ASN A 157 0.68 -27.60 1.97
C ASN A 157 -0.50 -28.46 1.49
N LYS A 158 -1.70 -28.20 2.01
CA LYS A 158 -2.93 -28.89 1.58
C LYS A 158 -3.29 -28.54 0.13
N GLY A 159 -3.16 -27.27 -0.26
CA GLY A 159 -3.41 -26.80 -1.62
C GLY A 159 -2.33 -27.24 -2.63
N LYS A 160 -1.10 -27.50 -2.16
CA LYS A 160 0.10 -27.71 -2.99
C LYS A 160 0.39 -26.56 -3.95
N ASP A 161 -0.03 -25.35 -3.58
CA ASP A 161 0.24 -24.11 -4.31
C ASP A 161 1.09 -23.21 -3.41
N TYR A 162 2.36 -23.06 -3.78
CA TYR A 162 3.34 -22.26 -3.04
C TYR A 162 3.63 -20.93 -3.74
N SER A 163 2.75 -20.49 -4.64
CA SER A 163 2.83 -19.17 -5.24
C SER A 163 2.65 -18.09 -4.18
N PHE A 164 3.26 -16.91 -4.39
CA PHE A 164 3.03 -15.77 -3.51
C PHE A 164 1.58 -15.34 -3.49
N ARG A 165 0.87 -15.44 -4.63
CA ARG A 165 -0.56 -15.15 -4.72
C ARG A 165 -1.37 -15.98 -3.72
N ALA A 166 -1.17 -17.30 -3.70
CA ALA A 166 -1.86 -18.18 -2.75
C ALA A 166 -1.54 -17.82 -1.29
N ALA A 167 -0.26 -17.57 -1.00
CA ALA A 167 0.16 -17.14 0.34
C ALA A 167 -0.46 -15.80 0.76
N LYS A 168 -0.47 -14.80 -0.13
CA LYS A 168 -1.04 -13.47 0.10
C LYS A 168 -2.55 -13.54 0.36
N ASP A 169 -3.28 -14.37 -0.38
CA ASP A 169 -4.71 -14.56 -0.17
C ASP A 169 -5.00 -15.13 1.23
N LEU A 170 -4.22 -16.12 1.67
CA LEU A 170 -4.34 -16.71 3.01
C LEU A 170 -3.92 -15.74 4.13
N ILE A 171 -2.84 -14.98 3.93
CA ILE A 171 -2.43 -13.92 4.88
C ILE A 171 -3.54 -12.88 5.01
N ASN A 172 -4.07 -12.37 3.91
CA ASN A 172 -5.17 -11.41 3.95
C ASN A 172 -6.40 -11.99 4.67
N ALA A 173 -6.74 -13.25 4.42
CA ALA A 173 -7.82 -13.93 5.14
C ALA A 173 -7.54 -14.08 6.64
N ALA A 174 -6.30 -14.30 7.05
CA ALA A 174 -5.93 -14.47 8.46
C ALA A 174 -5.93 -13.15 9.25
N TYR A 175 -5.44 -12.06 8.64
CA TYR A 175 -5.19 -10.79 9.34
C TYR A 175 -6.21 -9.69 9.04
N LEU A 176 -6.86 -9.70 7.88
CA LEU A 176 -7.74 -8.60 7.44
C LEU A 176 -9.23 -8.97 7.46
N SER A 177 -9.57 -10.24 7.68
CA SER A 177 -10.96 -10.69 7.72
C SER A 177 -11.76 -10.19 8.93
N PHE A 178 -11.10 -9.65 9.96
CA PHE A 178 -11.76 -9.14 11.17
C PHE A 178 -12.18 -7.66 11.13
N ASP A 179 -11.66 -6.85 10.21
CA ASP A 179 -12.01 -5.41 10.12
C ASP A 179 -13.37 -5.14 9.45
N SER A 180 -13.94 -6.14 8.78
CA SER A 180 -15.26 -6.03 8.15
C SER A 180 -16.44 -6.27 9.12
N GLY A 181 -16.16 -6.79 10.33
CA GLY A 181 -17.17 -7.03 11.37
C GLY A 181 -17.59 -5.76 12.13
N ALA A 182 -16.67 -4.81 12.31
CA ALA A 182 -16.92 -3.56 13.04
C ALA A 182 -17.81 -2.58 12.23
N LEU A 183 -17.69 -2.58 10.90
CA LEU A 183 -18.54 -1.76 10.03
C LEU A 183 -19.95 -2.33 9.86
N GLN A 184 -20.15 -3.64 9.98
CA GLN A 184 -21.51 -4.22 9.95
C GLN A 184 -22.28 -4.05 11.25
N ALA A 185 -21.61 -3.96 12.40
CA ALA A 185 -22.26 -3.67 13.68
C ALA A 185 -22.82 -2.23 13.70
N SER A 186 -22.08 -1.24 13.18
CA SER A 186 -22.54 0.16 13.09
C SER A 186 -23.68 0.38 12.09
N PHE A 187 -23.82 -0.50 11.08
CA PHE A 187 -24.92 -0.44 10.11
C PHE A 187 -26.19 -1.18 10.56
N LYS A 188 -26.10 -2.11 11.53
CA LYS A 188 -27.27 -2.81 12.08
C LYS A 188 -27.97 -2.03 13.19
N ASP A 189 -27.24 -1.20 13.94
CA ASP A 189 -27.84 -0.36 14.99
C ASP A 189 -28.58 0.88 14.45
N SER A 190 -28.38 1.23 13.17
CA SER A 190 -29.03 2.38 12.52
C SER A 190 -30.33 2.02 11.77
N HIS A 191 -30.77 0.76 11.78
CA HIS A 191 -32.00 0.31 11.11
C HIS A 191 -33.04 -0.37 12.01
N ASN A 192 -32.89 -0.31 13.33
CA ASN A 192 -33.92 -0.79 14.26
C ASN A 192 -34.51 0.32 15.14
N SER A 193 -34.82 1.48 14.55
CA SER A 193 -35.59 2.53 15.21
C SER A 193 -36.69 3.09 14.29
N ARG A 194 -37.71 2.28 14.05
CA ARG A 194 -39.00 2.74 13.56
C ARG A 194 -40.10 1.78 14.01
N ASN A 195 -40.43 1.86 15.30
CA ASN A 195 -41.78 1.66 15.82
C ASN A 195 -41.77 2.05 17.30
N GLY A 196 -42.36 3.20 17.60
CA GLY A 196 -42.49 3.72 18.96
C GLY A 196 -43.23 5.04 18.98
N ILE A 197 -44.56 4.98 18.83
CA ILE A 197 -45.46 6.08 19.18
C ILE A 197 -45.30 6.37 20.68
N PRO A 198 -45.18 7.63 21.13
CA PRO A 198 -44.98 7.95 22.54
C PRO A 198 -46.31 8.24 23.24
N GLN A 199 -46.59 7.60 24.38
CA GLN A 199 -47.48 8.15 25.42
C GLN A 199 -47.05 7.73 26.83
N ASN A 200 -46.31 8.64 27.47
CA ASN A 200 -46.52 9.25 28.79
C ASN A 200 -47.06 8.48 30.02
N LEU A 201 -46.40 8.80 31.17
CA LEU A 201 -46.89 8.84 32.58
C LEU A 201 -47.00 7.46 33.28
N ARG A 202 -46.34 7.15 34.42
CA ARG A 202 -46.12 7.92 35.66
C ARG A 202 -45.11 7.22 36.61
N ARG A 203 -44.52 8.06 37.49
CA ARG A 203 -43.54 7.93 38.61
C ARG A 203 -43.35 6.62 39.41
N PRO A 204 -42.18 6.49 40.10
CA PRO A 204 -41.84 5.42 41.04
C PRO A 204 -42.27 5.73 42.49
N SER A 205 -42.46 4.69 43.30
CA SER A 205 -42.43 4.81 44.77
C SER A 205 -42.01 3.49 45.41
N ASN A 206 -40.89 3.51 46.11
CA ASN A 206 -40.55 2.55 47.16
C ASN A 206 -41.59 2.66 48.29
N TYR A 207 -41.92 1.56 48.97
CA TYR A 207 -41.80 1.38 50.43
C TYR A 207 -42.37 0.02 50.86
N SER A 208 -41.61 -0.61 51.75
CA SER A 208 -41.90 -1.79 52.58
C SER A 208 -42.97 -1.52 53.67
N GLU A 209 -43.74 -2.56 54.03
CA GLU A 209 -44.28 -2.94 55.36
C GLU A 209 -45.47 -3.90 55.12
N ASP A 210 -45.42 -5.19 55.46
CA ASP A 210 -45.56 -5.78 56.80
C ASP A 210 -46.94 -5.55 57.44
N ARG A 211 -47.84 -6.56 57.39
CA ARG A 211 -48.72 -7.02 58.49
C ARG A 211 -49.81 -8.02 58.04
N ARG A 212 -49.74 -9.19 58.67
CA ARG A 212 -50.79 -10.12 59.15
C ARG A 212 -52.25 -9.68 58.98
N HIS A 213 -53.08 -10.58 58.44
CA HIS A 213 -54.00 -11.42 59.24
C HIS A 213 -54.51 -12.61 58.43
#